data_AF-G1N6F9-F1
#
_entry.id   AF-G1N6F9-F1
#
_cell.length_a   1.000
_cell.length_b   1.000
_cell.length_c   1.000
_cell.angle_alpha   90.00
_cell.angle_beta   90.00
_cell.angle_gamma   90.00
#
_symmetry.space_group_name_H-M   'P 1'
#
loop_
_entity.id
_entity.type
_entity.pdbx_description
1 polymer ?
#
loop_
_entity_poly.entity_id
_entity_poly.type
_entity_poly.pdbx_seq_one_letter_code
_entity_poly.pdbx_strand_id
1 'polypeptide(L)'
;MESMGEAQGQQEQLNRKEQSLKTTQKTALLAWAAWWNGLMTGDSMYLFVLSQILLLCMMLWYSTYGTISAAQNAFDMLFYLLTPFEQSLSDQGGNLTRIGNVVISYILLSLVSLGLLLVGSLFWHLLRARPDPPFPLQEDRRQSVSRQPSFTYSEWTEDKNEDDFLDLDPVPETPVFDCVMDIKVETDPATLTVKSVGLQERRGSNVSLTLDMCTPGCSEQGFGYIMSPREQSAQEYLQTASNILTEEELHKKALDSFILQAEFFEIPMNFVDPKEYDIPGLVRKNRYKTILPNPHSRVCLTSADQDDPLSSYINANYIRGYGGEEKVYIATQGPIVNTVSDFWRMVWQERSPIIVMITNIEEMNEKCTEYWPEEQITYEGIEIIVNQVIQADDYRLRLITLKKGEEVRNLKHYWYTSWPDQKTPDQAPPLLQLVLEVEEAMQSAEEKNAPVIVHCSAGIGRTGCFIATSVCCKQLKSEGIVDILRTTCQLRLDRGGMIQTCEQYQFVHHVMSLYGKQLSRAAEE
;
A
#
# COMPACT_ATOMS: atom_id res chain seq x y z
N MET A 1 -41.93 -6.99 -28.28
CA MET A 1 -40.86 -7.74 -27.60
C MET A 1 -39.76 -8.21 -28.55
N GLU A 2 -39.97 -8.26 -29.88
CA GLU A 2 -38.92 -8.67 -30.83
C GLU A 2 -37.87 -7.59 -31.16
N SER A 3 -38.16 -6.28 -31.01
CA SER A 3 -37.19 -5.23 -31.40
C SER A 3 -36.10 -4.94 -30.35
N MET A 4 -36.24 -5.44 -29.12
CA MET A 4 -35.21 -5.26 -28.07
C MET A 4 -34.11 -6.33 -28.13
N GLY A 5 -34.41 -7.52 -28.64
CA GLY A 5 -33.43 -8.60 -28.80
C GLY A 5 -32.42 -8.34 -29.93
N GLU A 6 -32.87 -7.72 -31.04
CA GLU A 6 -31.99 -7.39 -32.17
C GLU A 6 -31.01 -6.26 -31.84
N ALA A 7 -31.43 -5.27 -31.03
CA ALA A 7 -30.57 -4.17 -30.60
C ALA A 7 -29.46 -4.65 -29.64
N GLN A 8 -29.78 -5.59 -28.75
CA GLN A 8 -28.82 -6.15 -27.81
C GLN A 8 -27.77 -7.03 -28.52
N GLY A 9 -28.20 -7.84 -29.50
CA GLY A 9 -27.30 -8.67 -30.31
C GLY A 9 -26.35 -7.86 -31.20
N GLN A 10 -26.79 -6.71 -31.72
CA GLN A 10 -25.92 -5.81 -32.49
C GLN A 10 -24.88 -5.11 -31.62
N GLN A 11 -25.25 -4.70 -30.40
CA GLN A 11 -24.33 -4.05 -29.45
C GLN A 11 -23.21 -5.00 -28.99
N GLU A 12 -23.53 -6.27 -28.77
CA GLU A 12 -22.54 -7.29 -28.38
C GLU A 12 -21.55 -7.63 -29.51
N GLN A 13 -22.02 -7.67 -30.76
CA GLN A 13 -21.14 -7.87 -31.91
C GLN A 13 -20.22 -6.67 -32.17
N LEU A 14 -20.70 -5.44 -31.92
CA LEU A 14 -19.89 -4.23 -31.98
C LEU A 14 -18.78 -4.23 -30.93
N ASN A 15 -19.10 -4.59 -29.69
CA ASN A 15 -18.11 -4.68 -28.61
C ASN A 15 -17.04 -5.75 -28.88
N ARG A 16 -17.41 -6.94 -29.40
CA ARG A 16 -16.43 -7.97 -29.76
C ARG A 16 -15.50 -7.54 -30.90
N LYS A 17 -16.03 -6.84 -31.91
CA LYS A 17 -15.22 -6.29 -33.01
C LYS A 17 -14.27 -5.20 -32.50
N GLU A 18 -14.71 -4.34 -31.60
CA GLU A 18 -13.89 -3.27 -31.04
C GLU A 18 -12.77 -3.81 -30.14
N GLN A 19 -13.05 -4.85 -29.37
CA GLN A 19 -12.07 -5.52 -28.51
C GLN A 19 -11.03 -6.31 -29.34
N SER A 20 -11.46 -6.97 -30.43
CA SER A 20 -10.57 -7.58 -31.42
C SER A 20 -9.66 -6.53 -32.09
N LEU A 21 -10.19 -5.36 -32.44
CA LEU A 21 -9.43 -4.28 -33.08
C LEU A 21 -8.37 -3.69 -32.13
N LYS A 22 -8.75 -3.45 -30.86
CA LYS A 22 -7.84 -2.94 -29.80
C LYS A 22 -6.72 -3.93 -29.48
N THR A 23 -7.02 -5.22 -29.48
CA THR A 23 -6.00 -6.27 -29.24
C THR A 23 -5.02 -6.33 -30.41
N THR A 24 -5.52 -6.28 -31.65
CA THR A 24 -4.69 -6.28 -32.87
C THR A 24 -3.79 -5.03 -32.97
N GLN A 25 -4.30 -3.85 -32.59
CA GLN A 25 -3.51 -2.60 -32.51
C GLN A 25 -2.44 -2.64 -31.43
N LYS A 26 -2.71 -3.23 -30.24
CA LYS A 26 -1.71 -3.39 -29.18
C LYS A 26 -0.58 -4.33 -29.60
N THR A 27 -0.89 -5.45 -30.25
CA THR A 27 0.14 -6.35 -30.79
C THR A 27 0.94 -5.72 -31.92
N ALA A 28 0.30 -4.90 -32.78
CA ALA A 28 1.01 -4.18 -33.83
C ALA A 28 1.94 -3.10 -33.26
N LEU A 29 1.53 -2.36 -32.23
CA LEU A 29 2.36 -1.34 -31.55
C LEU A 29 3.56 -1.95 -30.81
N LEU A 30 3.37 -3.10 -30.14
CA LEU A 30 4.47 -3.81 -29.48
C LEU A 30 5.46 -4.41 -30.50
N ALA A 31 4.97 -4.93 -31.62
CA ALA A 31 5.83 -5.38 -32.72
C ALA A 31 6.59 -4.22 -33.39
N TRP A 32 5.94 -3.06 -33.56
CA TRP A 32 6.57 -1.86 -34.12
C TRP A 32 7.64 -1.27 -33.18
N ALA A 33 7.38 -1.26 -31.87
CA ALA A 33 8.36 -0.81 -30.86
C ALA A 33 9.55 -1.77 -30.72
N ALA A 34 9.32 -3.09 -30.80
CA ALA A 34 10.38 -4.09 -30.80
C ALA A 34 11.24 -4.00 -32.08
N TRP A 35 10.61 -3.75 -33.24
CA TRP A 35 11.31 -3.52 -34.51
C TRP A 35 12.14 -2.23 -34.49
N TRP A 36 11.61 -1.14 -33.90
CA TRP A 36 12.34 0.13 -33.77
C TRP A 36 13.54 0.06 -32.82
N ASN A 37 13.41 -0.68 -31.71
CA ASN A 37 14.51 -0.90 -30.77
C ASN A 37 15.60 -1.84 -31.31
N GLY A 38 15.24 -2.78 -32.20
CA GLY A 38 16.19 -3.63 -32.91
C GLY A 38 17.01 -2.88 -33.98
N LEU A 39 16.43 -1.86 -34.62
CA LEU A 39 17.08 -1.08 -35.69
C LEU A 39 18.13 -0.09 -35.14
N MET A 40 17.95 0.44 -33.94
CA MET A 40 18.77 1.54 -33.41
C MET A 40 20.10 1.14 -32.76
N THR A 41 20.31 -0.14 -32.42
CA THR A 41 21.51 -0.57 -31.67
C THR A 41 22.58 -1.20 -32.56
N GLY A 42 22.22 -1.77 -33.72
CA GLY A 42 23.17 -2.39 -34.66
C GLY A 42 23.52 -1.50 -35.86
N ASP A 43 22.53 -0.97 -36.57
CA ASP A 43 22.73 -0.36 -37.89
C ASP A 43 23.42 1.02 -37.84
N SER A 44 23.30 1.75 -36.73
CA SER A 44 23.98 3.03 -36.52
C SER A 44 25.51 2.89 -36.48
N MET A 45 26.02 1.80 -35.89
CA MET A 45 27.47 1.55 -35.85
C MET A 45 28.02 1.16 -37.24
N TYR A 46 27.29 0.36 -38.02
CA TYR A 46 27.71 -0.01 -39.37
C TYR A 46 27.68 1.18 -40.34
N LEU A 47 26.65 2.04 -40.26
CA LEU A 47 26.57 3.26 -41.06
C LEU A 47 27.67 4.26 -40.69
N PHE A 48 28.05 4.34 -39.41
CA PHE A 48 29.15 5.17 -38.95
C PHE A 48 30.52 4.64 -39.42
N VAL A 49 30.75 3.33 -39.31
CA VAL A 49 31.98 2.70 -39.83
C VAL A 49 32.09 2.86 -41.35
N LEU A 50 30.99 2.70 -42.08
CA LEU A 50 30.95 2.91 -43.53
C LEU A 50 31.24 4.39 -43.90
N SER A 51 30.72 5.34 -43.12
CA SER A 51 31.00 6.76 -43.27
C SER A 51 32.48 7.09 -43.07
N GLN A 52 33.13 6.51 -42.05
CA GLN A 52 34.55 6.71 -41.80
C GLN A 52 35.42 6.07 -42.91
N ILE A 53 35.05 4.89 -43.40
CA ILE A 53 35.73 4.23 -44.54
C ILE A 53 35.62 5.09 -45.81
N LEU A 54 34.43 5.63 -46.10
CA LEU A 54 34.23 6.52 -47.25
C LEU A 54 35.03 7.82 -47.12
N LEU A 55 35.14 8.38 -45.90
CA LEU A 55 35.95 9.57 -45.63
C LEU A 55 37.44 9.27 -45.87
N LEU A 56 37.92 8.09 -45.45
CA LEU A 56 39.29 7.62 -45.64
C LEU A 56 39.60 7.37 -47.13
N CYS A 57 38.65 6.78 -47.87
CA CYS A 57 38.75 6.62 -49.31
C CYS A 57 38.78 7.97 -50.05
N MET A 58 37.98 8.95 -49.62
CA MET A 58 37.98 10.30 -50.19
C MET A 58 39.27 11.06 -49.88
N MET A 59 39.84 10.87 -48.68
CA MET A 59 41.14 11.44 -48.32
C MET A 59 42.29 10.82 -49.12
N LEU A 60 42.26 9.49 -49.32
CA LEU A 60 43.22 8.80 -50.18
C LEU A 60 43.09 9.28 -51.63
N TRP A 61 41.86 9.39 -52.14
CA TRP A 61 41.56 9.91 -53.48
C TRP A 61 42.09 11.34 -53.68
N TYR A 62 41.86 12.22 -52.69
CA TYR A 62 42.35 13.60 -52.73
C TYR A 62 43.88 13.69 -52.63
N SER A 63 44.53 12.79 -51.88
CA SER A 63 45.99 12.76 -51.81
C SER A 63 46.63 12.25 -53.12
N THR A 64 45.93 11.37 -53.85
CA THR A 64 46.39 10.85 -55.15
C THR A 64 46.19 11.79 -56.34
N TYR A 65 45.38 12.85 -56.22
CA TYR A 65 45.16 13.80 -57.32
C TYR A 65 46.32 14.79 -57.54
N GLY A 66 47.36 14.76 -56.70
CA GLY A 66 48.52 15.65 -56.79
C GLY A 66 49.72 15.12 -57.57
N THR A 67 49.89 13.81 -57.79
CA THR A 67 51.02 13.27 -58.58
C THR A 67 50.68 11.89 -59.18
N ILE A 68 50.27 11.88 -60.44
CA ILE A 68 50.12 10.66 -61.25
C ILE A 68 51.52 10.14 -61.58
N SER A 69 52.09 9.36 -60.67
CA SER A 69 53.12 8.32 -60.93
C SER A 69 53.40 7.44 -59.69
N ALA A 70 52.68 7.61 -58.58
CA ALA A 70 52.95 6.88 -57.32
C ALA A 70 51.83 5.92 -56.89
N ALA A 71 50.83 5.66 -57.74
CA ALA A 71 49.75 4.71 -57.44
C ALA A 71 50.17 3.23 -57.52
N GLN A 72 51.33 2.92 -58.13
CA GLN A 72 51.91 1.57 -58.11
C GLN A 72 52.66 1.27 -56.80
N ASN A 73 53.13 2.27 -56.06
CA ASN A 73 53.95 2.05 -54.86
C ASN A 73 53.16 1.88 -53.57
N ALA A 74 51.86 2.22 -53.56
CA ALA A 74 51.00 2.06 -52.38
C ALA A 74 50.58 0.61 -52.12
N PHE A 75 50.52 -0.22 -53.16
CA PHE A 75 50.28 -1.66 -53.02
C PHE A 75 51.53 -2.41 -52.51
N ASP A 76 52.73 -1.97 -52.90
CA ASP A 76 53.98 -2.59 -52.42
C ASP A 76 54.26 -2.29 -50.94
N MET A 77 53.91 -1.11 -50.43
CA MET A 77 54.10 -0.74 -49.02
C MET A 77 53.22 -1.52 -48.03
N LEU A 78 52.07 -2.03 -48.48
CA LEU A 78 51.21 -2.90 -47.67
C LEU A 78 51.80 -4.30 -47.47
N PHE A 79 52.72 -4.72 -48.34
CA PHE A 79 53.44 -6.00 -48.21
C PHE A 79 54.65 -5.93 -47.27
N TYR A 80 55.17 -4.73 -46.97
CA TYR A 80 56.32 -4.53 -46.09
C TYR A 80 55.99 -4.50 -44.59
N LEU A 81 54.72 -4.52 -44.22
CA LEU A 81 54.27 -4.56 -42.81
C LEU A 81 54.33 -5.97 -42.18
N LEU A 82 54.76 -6.99 -42.94
CA LEU A 82 54.77 -8.40 -42.53
C LEU A 82 56.16 -9.07 -42.50
N THR A 83 57.26 -8.33 -42.57
CA THR A 83 58.62 -8.91 -42.47
C THR A 83 59.51 -8.17 -41.47
N PRO A 84 60.32 -8.89 -40.66
CA PRO A 84 61.12 -8.26 -39.63
C PRO A 84 62.31 -7.49 -40.23
N PHE A 85 62.62 -6.44 -39.50
CA PHE A 85 63.44 -5.27 -39.80
C PHE A 85 64.94 -5.60 -39.91
N GLU A 86 65.54 -5.52 -41.10
CA GLU A 86 66.96 -5.18 -41.26
C GLU A 86 67.23 -4.47 -42.59
N GLN A 87 68.02 -3.38 -42.51
CA GLN A 87 68.72 -2.68 -43.58
C GLN A 87 67.90 -1.91 -44.63
N SER A 88 67.76 -0.59 -44.43
CA SER A 88 68.04 0.41 -45.48
C SER A 88 68.04 1.83 -44.90
N LEU A 89 69.08 2.18 -44.15
CA LEU A 89 69.43 3.58 -43.88
C LEU A 89 70.65 3.92 -44.73
N SER A 90 70.42 4.32 -45.97
CA SER A 90 71.37 5.12 -46.72
C SER A 90 70.66 5.81 -47.88
N ASP A 91 70.70 7.13 -47.81
CA ASP A 91 70.59 8.08 -48.91
C ASP A 91 69.21 8.74 -49.17
N GLN A 92 69.25 10.06 -49.43
CA GLN A 92 68.15 11.03 -49.67
C GLN A 92 67.72 11.92 -48.47
N GLY A 93 68.66 12.69 -47.92
CA GLY A 93 68.47 13.63 -46.81
C GLY A 93 67.83 15.00 -47.11
N GLY A 94 66.95 15.15 -48.12
CA GLY A 94 66.43 16.47 -48.53
C GLY A 94 64.92 16.68 -48.46
N ASN A 95 64.11 15.68 -48.84
CA ASN A 95 62.65 15.80 -48.96
C ASN A 95 61.86 15.06 -47.87
N LEU A 96 62.54 14.26 -47.04
CA LEU A 96 61.91 13.39 -46.06
C LEU A 96 61.42 14.13 -44.81
N THR A 97 62.01 15.28 -44.46
CA THR A 97 61.63 16.07 -43.28
C THR A 97 60.32 16.83 -43.46
N ARG A 98 60.01 17.33 -44.68
CA ARG A 98 58.74 18.01 -44.96
C ARG A 98 57.57 17.02 -45.03
N ILE A 99 57.78 15.85 -45.65
CA ILE A 99 56.76 14.78 -45.71
C ILE A 99 56.59 14.14 -44.32
N GLY A 100 57.69 13.90 -43.61
CA GLY A 100 57.67 13.37 -42.23
C GLY A 100 56.91 14.28 -41.27
N ASN A 101 57.12 15.60 -41.31
CA ASN A 101 56.41 16.53 -40.43
C ASN A 101 54.90 16.59 -40.73
N VAL A 102 54.51 16.52 -42.01
CA VAL A 102 53.09 16.50 -42.40
C VAL A 102 52.43 15.19 -41.95
N VAL A 103 53.10 14.04 -42.16
CA VAL A 103 52.61 12.73 -41.73
C VAL A 103 52.53 12.64 -40.21
N ILE A 104 53.52 13.15 -39.48
CA ILE A 104 53.53 13.21 -38.01
C ILE A 104 52.38 14.09 -37.50
N SER A 105 52.13 15.26 -38.12
CA SER A 105 50.99 16.11 -37.74
C SER A 105 49.64 15.43 -37.96
N TYR A 106 49.47 14.65 -39.03
CA TYR A 106 48.23 13.90 -39.27
C TYR A 106 48.06 12.73 -38.30
N ILE A 107 49.14 12.02 -37.97
CA ILE A 107 49.11 10.96 -36.96
C ILE A 107 48.76 11.54 -35.58
N LEU A 108 49.35 12.69 -35.23
CA LEU A 108 49.07 13.37 -33.97
C LEU A 108 47.60 13.84 -33.90
N LEU A 109 47.07 14.39 -34.99
CA LEU A 109 45.68 14.83 -35.07
C LEU A 109 44.70 13.65 -34.98
N SER A 110 45.04 12.52 -35.59
CA SER A 110 44.26 11.28 -35.49
C SER A 110 44.30 10.68 -34.09
N LEU A 111 45.44 10.76 -33.39
CA LEU A 111 45.55 10.32 -31.99
C LEU A 111 44.74 11.21 -31.05
N VAL A 112 44.72 12.53 -31.29
CA VAL A 112 43.91 13.48 -30.53
C VAL A 112 42.42 13.24 -30.75
N SER A 113 41.97 12.99 -31.99
CA SER A 113 40.55 12.70 -32.25
C SER A 113 40.11 11.37 -31.63
N LEU A 114 40.97 10.34 -31.67
CA LEU A 114 40.74 9.07 -31.00
C LEU A 114 40.68 9.24 -29.47
N GLY A 115 41.57 10.06 -28.91
CA GLY A 115 41.56 10.40 -27.49
C GLY A 115 40.28 11.11 -27.06
N LEU A 116 39.79 12.07 -27.85
CA LEU A 116 38.53 12.77 -27.58
C LEU A 116 37.31 11.83 -27.69
N LEU A 117 37.33 10.87 -28.62
CA LEU A 117 36.30 9.84 -28.74
C LEU A 117 36.30 8.88 -27.54
N LEU A 118 37.47 8.45 -27.08
CA LEU A 118 37.60 7.59 -25.91
C LEU A 118 37.17 8.33 -24.64
N VAL A 119 37.52 9.62 -24.49
CA VAL A 119 37.08 10.44 -23.36
C VAL A 119 35.57 10.70 -23.42
N GLY A 120 35.01 10.97 -24.61
CA GLY A 120 33.57 11.14 -24.80
C GLY A 120 32.78 9.86 -24.52
N SER A 121 33.31 8.71 -24.95
CA SER A 121 32.74 7.39 -24.66
C SER A 121 32.84 7.05 -23.17
N LEU A 122 33.96 7.37 -22.52
CA LEU A 122 34.16 7.19 -21.08
C LEU A 122 33.24 8.12 -20.27
N PHE A 123 33.09 9.38 -20.68
CA PHE A 123 32.18 10.34 -20.05
C PHE A 123 30.72 9.92 -20.21
N TRP A 124 30.33 9.39 -21.38
CA TRP A 124 29.01 8.80 -21.61
C TRP A 124 28.79 7.55 -20.75
N HIS A 125 29.81 6.69 -20.60
CA HIS A 125 29.75 5.53 -19.71
C HIS A 125 29.70 5.91 -18.23
N LEU A 126 30.40 6.97 -17.81
CA LEU A 126 30.39 7.49 -16.44
C LEU A 126 29.08 8.22 -16.11
N LEU A 127 28.46 8.91 -17.07
CA LEU A 127 27.11 9.48 -16.93
C LEU A 127 26.00 8.42 -16.91
N ARG A 128 26.24 7.27 -17.57
CA ARG A 128 25.31 6.14 -17.57
C ARG A 128 25.53 5.19 -16.39
N ALA A 129 26.73 5.18 -15.81
CA ALA A 129 27.04 4.49 -14.57
C ALA A 129 26.46 5.30 -13.40
N ARG A 130 25.23 4.99 -13.00
CA ARG A 130 24.81 5.25 -11.62
C ARG A 130 25.79 4.50 -10.69
N PRO A 131 26.12 5.04 -9.50
CA PRO A 131 26.90 4.29 -8.53
C PRO A 131 26.11 3.06 -8.12
N ASP A 132 26.58 1.87 -8.50
CA ASP A 132 26.15 0.64 -7.86
C ASP A 132 26.62 0.69 -6.39
N PRO A 133 25.76 0.34 -5.41
CA PRO A 133 26.21 0.17 -4.04
C PRO A 133 27.30 -0.92 -3.97
N PRO A 134 28.21 -0.86 -2.98
CA PRO A 134 29.35 -1.74 -2.91
C PRO A 134 28.94 -3.21 -2.77
N PHE A 135 29.68 -4.06 -3.50
CA PHE A 135 29.67 -5.53 -3.62
C PHE A 135 28.85 -6.38 -2.63
N PRO A 136 28.23 -7.48 -3.13
CA PRO A 136 27.67 -8.51 -2.26
C PRO A 136 28.81 -9.32 -1.62
N LEU A 137 29.00 -9.16 -0.31
CA LEU A 137 29.60 -10.21 0.49
C LEU A 137 28.61 -11.38 0.53
N GLN A 138 29.07 -12.52 0.02
CA GLN A 138 28.46 -13.81 0.22
C GLN A 138 28.50 -14.13 1.72
N GLU A 139 27.41 -13.84 2.42
CA GLU A 139 27.13 -14.36 3.75
C GLU A 139 25.84 -15.16 3.69
N ASP A 140 25.96 -16.45 4.00
CA ASP A 140 24.88 -17.39 4.26
C ASP A 140 23.91 -16.81 5.29
N ARG A 141 22.89 -16.09 4.84
CA ARG A 141 21.66 -15.88 5.60
C ARG A 141 20.52 -16.48 4.81
N ARG A 142 20.11 -17.67 5.26
CA ARG A 142 18.72 -18.12 5.10
C ARG A 142 17.81 -16.94 5.44
N GLN A 143 17.13 -16.38 4.44
CA GLN A 143 15.93 -15.60 4.69
C GLN A 143 14.93 -16.56 5.31
N SER A 144 14.89 -16.61 6.64
CA SER A 144 13.71 -17.07 7.35
C SER A 144 12.62 -16.05 7.05
N VAL A 145 11.82 -16.34 6.03
CA VAL A 145 10.54 -15.69 5.79
C VAL A 145 9.65 -16.04 6.97
N SER A 146 9.76 -15.24 8.03
CA SER A 146 8.86 -15.26 9.16
C SER A 146 7.54 -14.65 8.69
N ARG A 147 6.49 -15.47 8.77
CA ARG A 147 5.12 -15.19 8.33
C ARG A 147 4.62 -13.92 9.00
N GLN A 148 4.63 -12.79 8.28
CA GLN A 148 3.53 -11.85 8.44
C GLN A 148 2.24 -12.60 8.06
N PRO A 149 1.10 -12.38 8.72
CA PRO A 149 -0.16 -12.98 8.28
C PRO A 149 -0.51 -12.38 6.91
N SER A 150 0.03 -12.99 5.86
CA SER A 150 -0.40 -12.81 4.49
C SER A 150 -1.81 -13.36 4.43
N PHE A 151 -2.77 -12.48 4.27
CA PHE A 151 -4.09 -12.85 3.78
C PHE A 151 -3.87 -13.42 2.37
N THR A 152 -3.73 -14.74 2.27
CA THR A 152 -3.59 -15.42 0.99
C THR A 152 -4.90 -15.26 0.23
N TYR A 153 -4.81 -14.48 -0.84
CA TYR A 153 -5.80 -14.34 -1.89
C TYR A 153 -5.84 -15.64 -2.69
N SER A 154 -6.51 -16.66 -2.17
CA SER A 154 -6.65 -17.95 -2.86
C SER A 154 -7.91 -18.69 -2.40
N GLU A 155 -9.08 -18.07 -2.63
CA GLU A 155 -10.35 -18.81 -2.79
C GLU A 155 -11.49 -17.99 -3.44
N TRP A 156 -11.22 -16.80 -4.02
CA TRP A 156 -12.30 -15.91 -4.49
C TRP A 156 -12.16 -15.44 -5.94
N THR A 157 -11.66 -16.31 -6.82
CA THR A 157 -11.83 -16.14 -8.27
C THR A 157 -12.10 -17.49 -8.92
N GLU A 158 -13.33 -17.97 -8.78
CA GLU A 158 -13.94 -18.79 -9.81
C GLU A 158 -15.35 -18.24 -10.05
N ASP A 159 -15.52 -17.61 -11.21
CA ASP A 159 -16.83 -17.39 -11.82
C ASP A 159 -17.46 -18.77 -12.03
N LYS A 160 -18.34 -19.19 -11.11
CA LYS A 160 -19.22 -20.32 -11.36
C LYS A 160 -20.37 -19.80 -12.21
N ASN A 161 -20.24 -20.03 -13.51
CA ASN A 161 -21.37 -20.11 -14.41
C ASN A 161 -22.38 -21.11 -13.82
N GLU A 162 -23.57 -20.62 -13.53
CA GLU A 162 -24.74 -21.44 -13.24
C GLU A 162 -25.15 -22.12 -14.54
N ASP A 163 -24.82 -23.40 -14.67
CA ASP A 163 -25.55 -24.41 -15.46
C ASP A 163 -24.77 -25.74 -15.39
N ASP A 164 -24.97 -26.50 -14.30
CA ASP A 164 -24.99 -27.96 -14.36
C ASP A 164 -25.56 -28.53 -13.05
N PHE A 165 -26.80 -29.01 -13.16
CA PHE A 165 -27.57 -29.65 -12.11
C PHE A 165 -27.39 -31.18 -12.25
N LEU A 166 -27.27 -31.87 -11.10
CA LEU A 166 -27.30 -33.33 -10.87
C LEU A 166 -25.96 -34.09 -10.99
N ASP A 167 -25.32 -34.33 -9.85
CA ASP A 167 -25.14 -35.70 -9.34
C ASP A 167 -24.85 -35.68 -7.83
N LEU A 168 -25.60 -36.50 -7.08
CA LEU A 168 -25.51 -36.63 -5.63
C LEU A 168 -24.49 -37.73 -5.28
N ASP A 169 -23.41 -37.36 -4.58
CA ASP A 169 -22.54 -38.35 -3.93
C ASP A 169 -22.88 -38.48 -2.42
N PRO A 170 -22.86 -39.71 -1.86
CA PRO A 170 -23.43 -40.02 -0.55
C PRO A 170 -22.56 -39.58 0.64
N VAL A 171 -23.25 -39.20 1.71
CA VAL A 171 -22.73 -38.79 3.03
C VAL A 171 -21.94 -39.94 3.70
N PRO A 172 -20.74 -39.71 4.26
CA PRO A 172 -20.04 -40.73 5.03
C PRO A 172 -20.65 -40.87 6.44
N GLU A 173 -21.16 -42.05 6.75
CA GLU A 173 -21.66 -42.43 8.07
C GLU A 173 -20.51 -42.57 9.09
N THR A 174 -20.69 -41.97 10.28
CA THR A 174 -19.81 -42.14 11.43
C THR A 174 -20.15 -43.45 12.17
N PRO A 175 -19.16 -44.29 12.56
CA PRO A 175 -19.47 -45.48 13.33
C PRO A 175 -19.71 -45.13 14.81
N VAL A 176 -20.89 -45.52 15.29
CA VAL A 176 -21.28 -45.56 16.70
C VAL A 176 -20.58 -46.75 17.37
N PHE A 177 -19.86 -46.52 18.47
CA PHE A 177 -19.29 -47.59 19.30
C PHE A 177 -20.24 -47.91 20.45
N ASP A 178 -20.84 -49.10 20.41
CA ASP A 178 -21.58 -49.68 21.54
C ASP A 178 -20.60 -50.33 22.53
N CYS A 179 -20.68 -49.88 23.79
CA CYS A 179 -20.00 -50.50 24.92
C CYS A 179 -20.79 -51.71 25.43
N VAL A 180 -20.36 -52.94 25.12
CA VAL A 180 -20.68 -54.12 25.93
C VAL A 180 -19.44 -55.00 26.05
N MET A 181 -19.09 -55.31 27.29
CA MET A 181 -17.96 -56.16 27.67
C MET A 181 -18.21 -57.63 27.29
N ASP A 182 -17.18 -58.30 26.79
CA ASP A 182 -17.03 -59.74 26.97
C ASP A 182 -15.59 -60.04 27.40
N ILE A 183 -15.48 -60.57 28.62
CA ILE A 183 -14.24 -60.99 29.25
C ILE A 183 -13.94 -62.41 28.75
N LYS A 184 -12.80 -62.58 28.09
CA LYS A 184 -12.18 -63.91 27.97
C LYS A 184 -10.69 -63.82 28.30
N VAL A 185 -10.35 -64.52 29.37
CA VAL A 185 -9.00 -64.68 29.93
C VAL A 185 -8.32 -65.81 29.16
N GLU A 186 -7.29 -65.52 28.37
CA GLU A 186 -6.22 -66.47 28.08
C GLU A 186 -4.87 -65.73 28.12
N THR A 187 -4.07 -66.12 29.10
CA THR A 187 -2.68 -65.76 29.32
C THR A 187 -1.77 -66.61 28.44
N ASP A 188 -0.88 -65.98 27.67
CA ASP A 188 0.41 -66.61 27.33
C ASP A 188 1.54 -65.54 27.36
N PRO A 189 2.58 -65.69 28.21
CA PRO A 189 3.60 -64.67 28.44
C PRO A 189 4.89 -65.04 27.71
N ALA A 190 4.99 -64.81 26.39
CA ALA A 190 6.28 -64.91 25.71
C ALA A 190 6.27 -64.19 24.36
N THR A 191 6.69 -62.92 24.35
CA THR A 191 7.59 -62.27 23.36
C THR A 191 7.44 -60.75 23.40
N LEU A 192 7.83 -60.13 24.53
CA LEU A 192 8.16 -58.71 24.57
C LEU A 192 9.65 -58.54 24.25
N THR A 193 9.98 -58.36 22.97
CA THR A 193 11.27 -57.76 22.59
C THR A 193 11.01 -56.35 22.11
N VAL A 194 11.18 -55.38 23.03
CA VAL A 194 11.17 -53.96 22.72
C VAL A 194 12.47 -53.63 21.98
N LYS A 195 12.37 -53.27 20.70
CA LYS A 195 13.47 -52.59 20.00
C LYS A 195 13.70 -51.24 20.70
N SER A 196 14.92 -50.98 21.15
CA SER A 196 15.31 -49.67 21.67
C SER A 196 15.38 -48.68 20.51
N VAL A 197 14.31 -47.92 20.32
CA VAL A 197 14.23 -46.84 19.35
C VAL A 197 14.70 -45.55 20.02
N GLY A 198 15.66 -44.86 19.39
CA GLY A 198 16.28 -43.66 19.92
C GLY A 198 15.29 -42.51 20.17
N LEU A 199 15.62 -41.63 21.11
CA LEU A 199 14.81 -40.50 21.60
C LEU A 199 14.34 -39.50 20.53
N GLN A 200 14.78 -39.62 19.28
CA GLN A 200 14.46 -38.70 18.19
C GLN A 200 13.11 -38.98 17.48
N GLU A 201 12.58 -40.20 17.57
CA GLU A 201 11.38 -40.59 16.78
C GLU A 201 10.03 -40.27 17.46
N ARG A 202 10.05 -39.58 18.61
CA ARG A 202 8.84 -39.18 19.35
C ARG A 202 8.30 -37.77 19.06
N ARG A 203 8.75 -37.10 17.99
CA ARG A 203 8.12 -35.83 17.57
C ARG A 203 7.84 -35.82 16.07
N GLY A 204 6.60 -36.19 15.72
CA GLY A 204 5.99 -35.83 14.44
C GLY A 204 5.71 -34.32 14.38
N SER A 205 6.74 -33.51 14.30
CA SER A 205 6.62 -32.06 14.08
C SER A 205 7.81 -31.57 13.26
N ASN A 206 7.57 -31.32 11.97
CA ASN A 206 8.51 -30.69 11.04
C ASN A 206 8.59 -29.15 11.29
N VAL A 207 8.75 -28.74 12.55
CA VAL A 207 8.97 -27.34 12.89
C VAL A 207 10.47 -27.15 13.06
N SER A 208 11.12 -26.50 12.08
CA SER A 208 12.46 -25.97 12.29
C SER A 208 12.37 -24.92 13.40
N LEU A 209 12.99 -25.20 14.55
CA LEU A 209 13.19 -24.20 15.60
C LEU A 209 14.16 -23.14 15.07
N THR A 210 13.62 -22.08 14.48
CA THR A 210 14.38 -20.84 14.28
C THR A 210 14.28 -20.06 15.60
N LEU A 211 15.39 -19.98 16.33
CA LEU A 211 15.51 -19.10 17.48
C LEU A 211 15.40 -17.65 16.99
N ASP A 212 14.31 -16.98 17.34
CA ASP A 212 14.16 -15.54 17.10
C ASP A 212 14.98 -14.78 18.15
N MET A 213 16.10 -14.21 17.72
CA MET A 213 17.02 -13.44 18.57
C MET A 213 16.60 -11.97 18.70
N CYS A 214 15.43 -11.56 18.17
CA CYS A 214 14.98 -10.17 18.17
C CYS A 214 14.24 -9.74 19.46
N THR A 215 14.25 -10.55 20.52
CA THR A 215 13.69 -10.13 21.81
C THR A 215 14.61 -10.61 22.94
N PRO A 216 15.46 -9.75 23.51
CA PRO A 216 15.99 -10.01 24.84
C PRO A 216 14.79 -10.13 25.77
N GLY A 217 14.66 -11.26 26.46
CA GLY A 217 13.55 -11.51 27.37
C GLY A 217 13.41 -10.40 28.40
N CYS A 218 12.38 -9.56 28.27
CA CYS A 218 11.95 -8.67 29.33
C CYS A 218 11.09 -9.45 30.33
N SER A 219 11.76 -10.29 31.11
CA SER A 219 11.26 -10.72 32.40
C SER A 219 12.19 -10.16 33.47
N GLU A 220 12.23 -8.82 33.60
CA GLU A 220 12.76 -8.15 34.79
C GLU A 220 12.32 -6.68 34.79
N GLN A 221 11.59 -6.30 35.84
CA GLN A 221 11.14 -4.94 36.12
C GLN A 221 12.38 -4.04 36.27
N GLY A 222 12.68 -3.19 35.27
CA GLY A 222 13.71 -2.15 35.42
C GLY A 222 14.41 -1.66 34.15
N PHE A 223 14.33 -2.37 33.03
CA PHE A 223 14.84 -1.88 31.75
C PHE A 223 13.68 -1.39 30.88
N GLY A 224 13.70 -0.10 30.53
CA GLY A 224 12.70 0.49 29.63
C GLY A 224 12.64 -0.26 28.30
N TYR A 225 11.46 -0.31 27.69
CA TYR A 225 11.24 -0.92 26.38
C TYR A 225 12.24 -0.35 25.35
N ILE A 226 13.22 -1.15 24.94
CA ILE A 226 14.15 -0.76 23.88
C ILE A 226 13.50 -1.15 22.55
N MET A 227 13.02 -0.15 21.82
CA MET A 227 12.45 -0.34 20.49
C MET A 227 13.49 -0.96 19.56
N SER A 228 13.08 -1.96 18.77
CA SER A 228 13.91 -2.53 17.73
C SER A 228 14.24 -1.48 16.65
N PRO A 229 15.36 -1.61 15.91
CA PRO A 229 15.71 -0.68 14.83
C PRO A 229 14.60 -0.53 13.78
N ARG A 230 13.83 -1.59 13.54
CA ARG A 230 12.70 -1.59 12.61
C ARG A 230 11.53 -0.77 13.15
N GLU A 231 11.21 -0.90 14.43
CA GLU A 231 10.15 -0.10 15.08
C GLU A 231 10.55 1.37 15.15
N GLN A 232 11.83 1.66 15.43
CA GLN A 232 12.35 3.03 15.42
C GLN A 232 12.22 3.67 14.04
N SER A 233 12.65 2.98 12.97
CA SER A 233 12.51 3.47 11.60
C SER A 233 11.05 3.64 11.18
N ALA A 234 10.16 2.73 11.58
CA ALA A 234 8.74 2.86 11.32
C ALA A 234 8.12 4.07 12.04
N GLN A 235 8.50 4.29 13.30
CA GLN A 235 8.04 5.44 14.06
C GLN A 235 8.58 6.75 13.49
N GLU A 236 9.85 6.80 13.11
CA GLU A 236 10.47 7.95 12.46
C GLU A 236 9.78 8.27 11.14
N TYR A 237 9.48 7.26 10.31
CA TYR A 237 8.72 7.46 9.08
C TYR A 237 7.36 8.09 9.37
N LEU A 238 6.59 7.54 10.31
CA LEU A 238 5.28 8.09 10.65
C LEU A 238 5.36 9.51 11.23
N GLN A 239 6.46 9.86 11.90
CA GLN A 239 6.69 11.18 12.48
C GLN A 239 7.21 12.22 11.49
N THR A 240 7.74 11.82 10.33
CA THR A 240 8.44 12.73 9.40
C THR A 240 7.91 12.71 7.97
N ALA A 241 7.31 11.60 7.52
CA ALA A 241 6.78 11.47 6.17
C ALA A 241 5.71 12.54 5.87
N SER A 242 5.84 13.13 4.69
CA SER A 242 5.06 14.27 4.22
C SER A 242 5.12 14.31 2.70
N ASN A 243 3.99 14.60 2.06
CA ASN A 243 3.91 14.84 0.63
C ASN A 243 2.85 15.93 0.40
N ILE A 244 3.32 17.19 0.43
CA ILE A 244 2.48 18.36 0.26
C ILE A 244 2.10 18.50 -1.21
N LEU A 245 0.79 18.59 -1.49
CA LEU A 245 0.23 18.69 -2.82
C LEU A 245 -0.55 19.99 -2.96
N THR A 246 -0.28 20.73 -4.03
CA THR A 246 -1.20 21.76 -4.54
C THR A 246 -2.45 21.12 -5.16
N GLU A 247 -3.49 21.91 -5.44
CA GLU A 247 -4.71 21.40 -6.09
C GLU A 247 -4.43 20.68 -7.42
N GLU A 248 -3.57 21.25 -8.26
CA GLU A 248 -3.22 20.66 -9.56
C GLU A 248 -2.46 19.34 -9.42
N GLU A 249 -1.49 19.29 -8.49
CA GLU A 249 -0.70 18.09 -8.21
C GLU A 249 -1.57 17.00 -7.59
N LEU A 250 -2.47 17.37 -6.67
CA LEU A 250 -3.46 16.48 -6.09
C LEU A 250 -4.32 15.84 -7.18
N HIS A 251 -4.82 16.61 -8.15
CA HIS A 251 -5.62 16.07 -9.23
C HIS A 251 -4.82 15.10 -10.12
N LYS A 252 -3.59 15.46 -10.49
CA LYS A 252 -2.70 14.59 -11.28
C LYS A 252 -2.39 13.29 -10.53
N LYS A 253 -2.07 13.39 -9.24
CA LYS A 253 -1.73 12.23 -8.40
C LYS A 253 -2.93 11.33 -8.14
N ALA A 254 -4.13 11.89 -7.98
CA ALA A 254 -5.36 11.11 -7.82
C ALA A 254 -5.63 10.20 -9.04
N LEU A 255 -5.18 10.59 -10.24
CA LEU A 255 -5.33 9.80 -11.47
C LEU A 255 -4.26 8.69 -11.63
N ASP A 256 -3.18 8.74 -10.84
CA ASP A 256 -2.09 7.76 -10.89
C ASP A 256 -2.20 6.75 -9.75
N SER A 257 -2.94 5.67 -9.99
CA SER A 257 -3.13 4.60 -9.01
C SER A 257 -1.83 3.90 -8.62
N PHE A 258 -0.82 3.84 -9.50
CA PHE A 258 0.43 3.13 -9.24
C PHE A 258 1.32 3.88 -8.25
N ILE A 259 1.45 5.20 -8.42
CA ILE A 259 2.19 6.05 -7.46
C ILE A 259 1.53 6.00 -6.08
N LEU A 260 0.20 6.08 -6.02
CA LEU A 260 -0.55 6.02 -4.76
C LEU A 260 -0.39 4.66 -4.08
N GLN A 261 -0.33 3.58 -4.86
CA GLN A 261 -0.10 2.24 -4.33
C GLN A 261 1.31 2.08 -3.75
N ALA A 262 2.33 2.55 -4.47
CA ALA A 262 3.71 2.52 -3.99
C ALA A 262 3.84 3.32 -2.68
N GLU A 263 3.33 4.55 -2.64
CA GLU A 263 3.36 5.39 -1.43
C GLU A 263 2.62 4.73 -0.27
N PHE A 264 1.43 4.15 -0.48
CA PHE A 264 0.64 3.51 0.57
C PHE A 264 1.38 2.34 1.24
N PHE A 265 2.07 1.51 0.46
CA PHE A 265 2.79 0.34 0.99
C PHE A 265 4.06 0.69 1.75
N GLU A 266 4.59 1.91 1.58
CA GLU A 266 5.71 2.40 2.39
C GLU A 266 5.26 2.84 3.79
N ILE A 267 3.98 3.21 3.97
CA ILE A 267 3.46 3.69 5.25
C ILE A 267 3.36 2.51 6.24
N PRO A 268 4.05 2.55 7.41
CA PRO A 268 3.91 1.53 8.44
C PRO A 268 2.49 1.47 9.01
N MET A 269 2.00 0.27 9.35
CA MET A 269 0.64 0.10 9.89
C MET A 269 0.52 0.47 11.38
N ASN A 270 1.61 0.47 12.16
CA ASN A 270 1.61 0.78 13.60
C ASN A 270 0.62 -0.05 14.44
N PHE A 271 0.40 -1.32 14.09
CA PHE A 271 -0.39 -2.22 14.91
C PHE A 271 0.34 -2.53 16.21
N VAL A 272 -0.43 -2.64 17.29
CA VAL A 272 0.06 -3.02 18.62
C VAL A 272 0.29 -4.53 18.69
N ASP A 273 1.38 -4.99 19.30
CA ASP A 273 1.55 -6.41 19.58
C ASP A 273 0.53 -6.82 20.67
N PRO A 274 -0.30 -7.85 20.45
CA PRO A 274 -1.21 -8.37 21.48
C PRO A 274 -0.55 -8.66 22.83
N LYS A 275 0.76 -8.93 22.87
CA LYS A 275 1.53 -9.13 24.12
C LYS A 275 1.66 -7.87 24.97
N GLU A 276 1.50 -6.68 24.39
CA GLU A 276 1.49 -5.40 25.14
C GLU A 276 0.24 -5.26 26.00
N TYR A 277 -0.80 -6.05 25.72
CA TYR A 277 -2.05 -6.05 26.45
C TYR A 277 -2.17 -7.27 27.38
N ASP A 278 -1.79 -7.10 28.64
CA ASP A 278 -2.00 -8.09 29.70
C ASP A 278 -3.27 -7.80 30.51
N ILE A 279 -4.43 -7.83 29.82
CA ILE A 279 -5.75 -7.63 30.45
C ILE A 279 -6.56 -8.94 30.34
N PRO A 280 -6.82 -9.63 31.47
CA PRO A 280 -7.66 -10.83 31.46
C PRO A 280 -9.05 -10.56 30.85
N GLY A 281 -9.50 -11.43 29.95
CA GLY A 281 -10.84 -11.30 29.33
C GLY A 281 -10.93 -10.28 28.19
N LEU A 282 -9.84 -9.61 27.83
CA LEU A 282 -9.77 -8.60 26.76
C LEU A 282 -10.38 -9.06 25.42
N VAL A 283 -10.18 -10.33 25.06
CA VAL A 283 -10.71 -10.93 23.83
C VAL A 283 -12.23 -10.76 23.72
N ARG A 284 -12.95 -10.68 24.84
CA ARG A 284 -14.40 -10.46 24.83
C ARG A 284 -14.75 -9.06 24.36
N LYS A 285 -13.94 -8.03 24.64
CA LYS A 285 -14.24 -6.64 24.30
C LYS A 285 -13.71 -6.21 22.92
N ASN A 286 -13.09 -7.11 22.16
CA ASN A 286 -12.52 -6.83 20.85
C ASN A 286 -13.20 -7.63 19.75
N ARG A 287 -13.74 -6.94 18.74
CA ARG A 287 -14.34 -7.58 17.56
C ARG A 287 -13.28 -8.34 16.75
N TYR A 288 -12.08 -7.78 16.65
CA TYR A 288 -10.94 -8.38 15.95
C TYR A 288 -9.73 -8.49 16.88
N LYS A 289 -9.17 -9.70 17.01
CA LYS A 289 -8.07 -9.99 17.95
C LYS A 289 -6.79 -9.20 17.67
N THR A 290 -6.56 -8.85 16.40
CA THR A 290 -5.34 -8.17 15.93
C THR A 290 -5.50 -6.65 15.81
N ILE A 291 -6.71 -6.12 16.01
CA ILE A 291 -6.97 -4.68 15.92
C ILE A 291 -7.16 -4.16 17.34
N LEU A 292 -6.07 -3.73 17.95
CA LEU A 292 -6.02 -3.25 19.33
C LEU A 292 -5.74 -1.74 19.36
N PRO A 293 -6.26 -1.01 20.34
CA PRO A 293 -5.99 0.42 20.45
C PRO A 293 -4.55 0.68 20.86
N ASN A 294 -3.87 1.69 20.31
CA ASN A 294 -2.53 2.06 20.79
C ASN A 294 -2.59 2.55 22.25
N PRO A 295 -1.72 2.08 23.16
CA PRO A 295 -1.85 2.40 24.58
C PRO A 295 -1.79 3.89 24.92
N HIS A 296 -0.94 4.66 24.23
CA HIS A 296 -0.68 6.08 24.54
C HIS A 296 -1.87 7.00 24.24
N SER A 297 -2.76 6.61 23.32
CA SER A 297 -3.93 7.39 22.88
C SER A 297 -5.25 6.70 23.23
N ARG A 298 -5.22 5.57 23.96
CA ARG A 298 -6.40 4.77 24.27
C ARG A 298 -7.39 5.55 25.14
N VAL A 299 -8.68 5.46 24.81
CA VAL A 299 -9.75 5.96 25.68
C VAL A 299 -9.90 5.03 26.89
N CYS A 300 -9.83 5.60 28.09
CA CYS A 300 -9.95 4.87 29.35
C CYS A 300 -11.30 5.18 29.99
N LEU A 301 -12.13 4.15 30.19
CA LEU A 301 -13.42 4.33 30.84
C LEU A 301 -13.24 4.49 32.35
N THR A 302 -13.96 5.45 32.91
CA THR A 302 -14.07 5.62 34.36
C THR A 302 -14.88 4.44 34.92
N SER A 303 -14.27 3.67 35.82
CA SER A 303 -14.92 2.54 36.48
C SER A 303 -15.03 2.79 37.98
N ALA A 304 -16.11 2.28 38.59
CA ALA A 304 -16.24 2.22 40.04
C ALA A 304 -15.37 1.11 40.65
N ASP A 305 -15.05 0.08 39.86
CA ASP A 305 -14.21 -1.04 40.24
C ASP A 305 -12.78 -0.80 39.72
N GLN A 306 -11.91 -0.29 40.60
CA GLN A 306 -10.51 -0.03 40.26
C GLN A 306 -9.67 -1.31 40.18
N ASP A 307 -10.19 -2.43 40.70
CA ASP A 307 -9.48 -3.71 40.76
C ASP A 307 -9.69 -4.56 39.49
N ASP A 308 -10.63 -4.17 38.61
CA ASP A 308 -10.85 -4.80 37.30
C ASP A 308 -10.35 -3.92 36.13
N PRO A 309 -9.15 -4.19 35.58
CA PRO A 309 -8.63 -3.47 34.41
C PRO A 309 -9.54 -3.55 33.18
N LEU A 310 -10.32 -4.63 33.04
CA LEU A 310 -11.23 -4.83 31.91
C LEU A 310 -12.41 -3.85 31.96
N SER A 311 -12.83 -3.41 33.14
CA SER A 311 -13.90 -2.44 33.33
C SER A 311 -13.55 -1.04 32.76
N SER A 312 -12.26 -0.69 32.76
CA SER A 312 -11.72 0.55 32.19
C SER A 312 -11.41 0.47 30.69
N TYR A 313 -11.55 -0.73 30.11
CA TYR A 313 -11.19 -1.01 28.72
C TYR A 313 -12.35 -0.80 27.75
N ILE A 314 -12.04 -0.08 26.68
CA ILE A 314 -12.81 -0.03 25.44
C ILE A 314 -11.83 0.03 24.26
N ASN A 315 -12.18 -0.59 23.12
CA ASN A 315 -11.35 -0.54 21.92
C ASN A 315 -11.55 0.78 21.16
N ALA A 316 -10.98 1.85 21.69
CA ALA A 316 -11.07 3.18 21.13
C ALA A 316 -9.80 4.00 21.38
N ASN A 317 -9.50 4.92 20.46
CA ASN A 317 -8.38 5.87 20.59
C ASN A 317 -8.86 7.29 20.34
N TYR A 318 -8.30 8.24 21.09
CA TYR A 318 -8.33 9.65 20.73
C TYR A 318 -7.51 9.87 19.47
N ILE A 319 -8.05 10.66 18.55
CA ILE A 319 -7.42 11.00 17.29
C ILE A 319 -7.30 12.52 17.20
N ARG A 320 -6.13 12.97 16.76
CA ARG A 320 -5.82 14.37 16.55
C ARG A 320 -6.48 14.91 15.29
N GLY A 321 -6.89 16.17 15.34
CA GLY A 321 -7.49 16.88 14.21
C GLY A 321 -6.48 17.62 13.36
N TYR A 322 -6.99 18.53 12.53
CA TYR A 322 -6.18 19.44 11.73
C TYR A 322 -5.29 20.32 12.63
N GLY A 323 -4.05 20.59 12.20
CA GLY A 323 -3.07 21.32 13.00
C GLY A 323 -2.55 20.57 14.24
N GLY A 324 -2.90 19.29 14.41
CA GLY A 324 -2.51 18.51 15.58
C GLY A 324 -3.36 18.79 16.83
N GLU A 325 -4.55 19.36 16.65
CA GLU A 325 -5.50 19.58 17.75
C GLU A 325 -5.82 18.26 18.46
N GLU A 326 -5.65 18.23 19.77
CA GLU A 326 -5.80 17.02 20.58
C GLU A 326 -7.28 16.65 20.75
N LYS A 327 -7.57 15.34 20.69
CA LYS A 327 -8.89 14.75 21.02
C LYS A 327 -10.07 15.34 20.22
N VAL A 328 -9.87 15.66 18.94
CA VAL A 328 -10.98 16.11 18.06
C VAL A 328 -11.92 14.96 17.71
N TYR A 329 -11.37 13.75 17.55
CA TYR A 329 -12.16 12.56 17.29
C TYR A 329 -11.85 11.43 18.27
N ILE A 330 -12.78 10.49 18.36
CA ILE A 330 -12.54 9.16 18.90
C ILE A 330 -12.80 8.15 17.79
N ALA A 331 -11.78 7.37 17.41
CA ALA A 331 -11.95 6.23 16.52
C ALA A 331 -12.16 4.97 17.36
N THR A 332 -13.25 4.25 17.11
CA THR A 332 -13.62 3.04 17.86
C THR A 332 -14.16 1.95 16.94
N GLN A 333 -14.11 0.69 17.39
CA GLN A 333 -14.76 -0.41 16.70
C GLN A 333 -16.29 -0.28 16.77
N GLY A 334 -17.00 -0.92 15.84
CA GLY A 334 -18.45 -1.07 15.94
C GLY A 334 -18.80 -1.89 17.17
N PRO A 335 -19.69 -1.39 18.06
CA PRO A 335 -20.07 -2.12 19.26
C PRO A 335 -20.43 -3.58 18.97
N ILE A 336 -20.02 -4.45 19.88
CA ILE A 336 -20.48 -5.83 19.98
C ILE A 336 -21.43 -5.92 21.17
N VAL A 337 -22.24 -6.97 21.23
CA VAL A 337 -23.30 -7.19 22.25
C VAL A 337 -22.84 -6.85 23.67
N ASN A 338 -21.64 -7.28 24.05
CA ASN A 338 -21.10 -7.10 25.39
C ASN A 338 -20.37 -5.76 25.62
N THR A 339 -20.21 -4.91 24.60
CA THR A 339 -19.58 -3.58 24.72
C THR A 339 -20.56 -2.44 24.46
N VAL A 340 -21.86 -2.70 24.30
CA VAL A 340 -22.87 -1.64 24.10
C VAL A 340 -22.92 -0.70 25.31
N SER A 341 -22.91 -1.26 26.53
CA SER A 341 -22.88 -0.45 27.76
C SER A 341 -21.59 0.38 27.86
N ASP A 342 -20.44 -0.23 27.58
CA ASP A 342 -19.13 0.45 27.56
C ASP A 342 -19.11 1.61 26.55
N PHE A 343 -19.72 1.41 25.37
CA PHE A 343 -19.81 2.43 24.32
C PHE A 343 -20.63 3.64 24.78
N TRP A 344 -21.82 3.43 25.35
CA TRP A 344 -22.62 4.55 25.88
C TRP A 344 -21.97 5.21 27.09
N ARG A 345 -21.23 4.46 27.92
CA ARG A 345 -20.41 5.03 28.98
C ARG A 345 -19.32 5.96 28.40
N MET A 346 -18.66 5.56 27.32
CA MET A 346 -17.69 6.40 26.61
C MET A 346 -18.35 7.68 26.08
N VAL A 347 -19.47 7.55 25.37
CA VAL A 347 -20.23 8.70 24.82
C VAL A 347 -20.58 9.70 25.93
N TRP A 348 -21.06 9.20 27.08
CA TRP A 348 -21.37 10.04 28.22
C TRP A 348 -20.13 10.64 28.88
N GLN A 349 -19.07 9.88 29.09
CA GLN A 349 -17.85 10.37 29.72
C GLN A 349 -17.21 11.50 28.91
N GLU A 350 -17.10 11.32 27.60
CA GLU A 350 -16.40 12.22 26.69
C GLU A 350 -17.27 13.40 26.23
N ARG A 351 -18.53 13.46 26.70
CA ARG A 351 -19.52 14.49 26.34
C ARG A 351 -19.70 14.61 24.82
N SER A 352 -19.52 13.51 24.09
CA SER A 352 -19.48 13.51 22.63
C SER A 352 -20.83 13.96 22.03
N PRO A 353 -20.86 15.06 21.26
CA PRO A 353 -22.11 15.59 20.71
C PRO A 353 -22.53 14.90 19.41
N ILE A 354 -21.60 14.19 18.76
CA ILE A 354 -21.81 13.58 17.45
C ILE A 354 -21.22 12.18 17.42
N ILE A 355 -21.98 11.25 16.83
CA ILE A 355 -21.51 9.91 16.46
C ILE A 355 -21.67 9.76 14.94
N VAL A 356 -20.61 9.31 14.27
CA VAL A 356 -20.60 8.99 12.84
C VAL A 356 -20.36 7.50 12.67
N MET A 357 -21.39 6.78 12.25
CA MET A 357 -21.38 5.34 11.95
C MET A 357 -21.30 5.13 10.44
N ILE A 358 -20.22 4.51 9.97
CA ILE A 358 -19.91 4.31 8.54
C ILE A 358 -19.90 2.81 8.21
N THR A 359 -20.94 2.11 8.62
CA THR A 359 -21.12 0.68 8.36
C THR A 359 -22.59 0.30 8.42
N ASN A 360 -22.98 -0.71 7.67
CA ASN A 360 -24.24 -1.40 7.92
C ASN A 360 -24.06 -2.35 9.11
N ILE A 361 -25.18 -2.71 9.75
CA ILE A 361 -25.23 -3.65 10.90
C ILE A 361 -24.72 -5.02 10.44
N GLU A 362 -25.31 -5.49 9.34
CA GLU A 362 -24.92 -6.70 8.64
C GLU A 362 -24.55 -6.34 7.20
N GLU A 363 -23.51 -7.00 6.71
CA GLU A 363 -23.13 -6.99 5.30
C GLU A 363 -23.07 -8.47 4.86
N MET A 364 -21.89 -9.05 4.67
CA MET A 364 -21.77 -10.52 4.57
C MET A 364 -21.84 -11.22 5.94
N ASN A 365 -21.42 -10.52 6.99
CA ASN A 365 -21.38 -10.97 8.38
C ASN A 365 -21.78 -9.80 9.29
N GLU A 366 -22.02 -10.05 10.57
CA GLU A 366 -22.26 -9.00 11.55
C GLU A 366 -21.04 -8.05 11.63
N LYS A 367 -21.24 -6.78 11.26
CA LYS A 367 -20.22 -5.74 11.30
C LYS A 367 -20.37 -4.81 12.50
N CYS A 368 -21.58 -4.64 13.01
CA CYS A 368 -21.90 -3.82 14.17
C CYS A 368 -23.19 -4.35 14.82
N THR A 369 -23.24 -4.41 16.15
CA THR A 369 -24.50 -4.65 16.86
C THR A 369 -25.33 -3.37 16.86
N GLU A 370 -26.65 -3.46 16.71
CA GLU A 370 -27.54 -2.31 16.90
C GLU A 370 -27.49 -1.87 18.36
N TYR A 371 -26.96 -0.67 18.61
CA TYR A 371 -26.68 -0.17 19.96
C TYR A 371 -27.58 1.01 20.36
N TRP A 372 -28.44 1.50 19.47
CA TRP A 372 -29.42 2.54 19.75
C TRP A 372 -30.82 1.92 19.91
N PRO A 373 -31.72 2.53 20.72
CA PRO A 373 -33.10 2.06 20.83
C PRO A 373 -33.96 2.56 19.65
N GLU A 374 -35.14 1.96 19.47
CA GLU A 374 -36.18 2.54 18.61
C GLU A 374 -36.77 3.82 19.21
N GLU A 375 -37.10 3.78 20.51
CA GLU A 375 -37.62 4.94 21.26
C GLU A 375 -36.71 5.29 22.43
N GLN A 376 -36.57 4.38 23.40
CA GLN A 376 -35.83 4.64 24.63
C GLN A 376 -35.19 3.39 25.23
N ILE A 377 -33.99 3.53 25.80
CA ILE A 377 -33.32 2.50 26.61
C ILE A 377 -32.45 3.16 27.68
N THR A 378 -32.10 2.42 28.74
CA THR A 378 -31.18 2.89 29.78
C THR A 378 -30.00 1.94 29.94
N TYR A 379 -28.78 2.47 29.85
CA TYR A 379 -27.53 1.77 30.18
C TYR A 379 -26.84 2.49 31.33
N GLU A 380 -26.64 1.81 32.47
CA GLU A 380 -25.88 2.35 33.62
C GLU A 380 -26.35 3.74 34.10
N GLY A 381 -27.67 3.93 34.12
CA GLY A 381 -28.31 5.19 34.50
C GLY A 381 -28.26 6.28 33.43
N ILE A 382 -27.68 6.01 32.26
CA ILE A 382 -27.74 6.87 31.08
C ILE A 382 -28.99 6.48 30.28
N GLU A 383 -30.00 7.33 30.35
CA GLU A 383 -31.23 7.25 29.57
C GLU A 383 -30.96 7.80 28.17
N ILE A 384 -31.20 6.98 27.14
CA ILE A 384 -30.99 7.31 25.72
C ILE A 384 -32.35 7.34 25.06
N ILE A 385 -32.74 8.49 24.52
CA ILE A 385 -34.05 8.74 23.94
C ILE A 385 -33.86 9.20 22.50
N VAL A 386 -34.44 8.50 21.53
CA VAL A 386 -34.45 8.91 20.12
C VAL A 386 -35.65 9.82 19.89
N ASN A 387 -35.41 11.12 19.74
CA ASN A 387 -36.49 12.10 19.57
C ASN A 387 -37.00 12.16 18.13
N GLN A 388 -36.09 12.04 17.16
CA GLN A 388 -36.39 12.17 15.74
C GLN A 388 -35.41 11.37 14.89
N VAL A 389 -35.90 10.83 13.78
CA VAL A 389 -35.10 10.20 12.73
C VAL A 389 -35.35 10.95 11.41
N ILE A 390 -34.29 11.44 10.80
CA ILE A 390 -34.29 12.14 9.53
C ILE A 390 -33.62 11.22 8.50
N GLN A 391 -34.37 10.88 7.45
CA GLN A 391 -33.85 10.06 6.34
C GLN A 391 -33.31 11.00 5.26
N ALA A 392 -32.02 10.90 4.98
CA ALA A 392 -31.38 11.47 3.80
C ALA A 392 -31.12 10.36 2.76
N ASP A 393 -30.57 10.74 1.61
CA ASP A 393 -30.30 9.80 0.52
C ASP A 393 -29.22 8.78 0.91
N ASP A 394 -28.12 9.25 1.51
CA ASP A 394 -26.95 8.41 1.80
C ASP A 394 -26.74 8.07 3.29
N TYR A 395 -27.51 8.70 4.17
CA TYR A 395 -27.42 8.48 5.61
C TYR A 395 -28.76 8.66 6.33
N ARG A 396 -28.81 8.18 7.56
CA ARG A 396 -29.90 8.42 8.53
C ARG A 396 -29.36 9.22 9.70
N LEU A 397 -30.01 10.33 10.04
CA LEU A 397 -29.66 11.15 11.20
C LEU A 397 -30.68 10.93 12.32
N ARG A 398 -30.22 10.47 13.48
CA ARG A 398 -31.03 10.41 14.70
C ARG A 398 -30.66 11.56 15.62
N LEU A 399 -31.67 12.27 16.11
CA LEU A 399 -31.53 13.28 17.16
C LEU A 399 -31.82 12.61 18.50
N ILE A 400 -30.77 12.43 19.31
CA ILE A 400 -30.80 11.65 20.54
C ILE A 400 -30.66 12.59 21.74
N THR A 401 -31.48 12.39 22.76
CA THR A 401 -31.31 13.00 24.08
C THR A 401 -30.68 11.97 25.01
N LEU A 402 -29.58 12.35 25.65
CA LEU A 402 -28.94 11.60 26.73
C LEU A 402 -29.27 12.25 28.06
N LYS A 403 -29.70 11.45 29.05
CA LYS A 403 -30.02 11.95 30.39
C LYS A 403 -29.44 11.06 31.48
N LYS A 404 -28.79 11.66 32.47
CA LYS A 404 -28.28 10.97 33.67
C LYS A 404 -28.40 11.89 34.87
N GLY A 405 -29.28 11.54 35.81
CA GLY A 405 -29.64 12.44 36.91
C GLY A 405 -30.33 13.70 36.39
N GLU A 406 -29.78 14.87 36.71
CA GLU A 406 -30.28 16.18 36.26
C GLU A 406 -29.65 16.65 34.95
N GLU A 407 -28.55 16.02 34.52
CA GLU A 407 -27.83 16.43 33.31
C GLU A 407 -28.50 15.85 32.07
N VAL A 408 -28.76 16.72 31.09
CA VAL A 408 -29.36 16.40 29.80
C VAL A 408 -28.44 16.91 28.69
N ARG A 409 -28.18 16.09 27.67
CA ARG A 409 -27.32 16.44 26.54
C ARG A 409 -27.95 15.98 25.24
N ASN A 410 -27.72 16.76 24.19
CA ASN A 410 -28.16 16.42 22.84
C ASN A 410 -27.03 15.76 22.06
N LEU A 411 -27.37 14.73 21.28
CA LEU A 411 -26.45 13.98 20.46
C LEU A 411 -27.02 13.77 19.05
N LYS A 412 -26.20 14.02 18.04
CA LYS A 412 -26.50 13.71 16.64
C LYS A 412 -25.84 12.39 16.25
N HIS A 413 -26.62 11.40 15.85
CA HIS A 413 -26.12 10.11 15.38
C HIS A 413 -26.32 10.01 13.87
N TYR A 414 -25.23 10.11 13.12
CA TYR A 414 -25.20 9.94 11.67
C TYR A 414 -24.89 8.48 11.35
N TRP A 415 -25.79 7.81 10.65
CA TRP A 415 -25.61 6.46 10.14
C TRP A 415 -25.53 6.47 8.62
N TYR A 416 -24.31 6.42 8.10
CA TYR A 416 -24.01 6.38 6.67
C TYR A 416 -24.13 4.95 6.14
N THR A 417 -25.09 4.73 5.25
CA THR A 417 -25.49 3.40 4.76
C THR A 417 -24.97 3.08 3.36
N SER A 418 -24.57 4.11 2.60
CA SER A 418 -24.14 3.99 1.19
C SER A 418 -22.70 3.49 0.99
N TRP A 419 -21.96 3.13 2.06
CA TRP A 419 -20.61 2.57 1.90
C TRP A 419 -20.69 1.06 1.61
N PRO A 420 -20.27 0.58 0.42
CA PRO A 420 -20.35 -0.84 0.05
C PRO A 420 -19.39 -1.74 0.87
N ASP A 421 -19.76 -3.00 1.11
CA ASP A 421 -18.86 -3.97 1.76
C ASP A 421 -17.59 -4.20 0.90
N GLN A 422 -16.44 -4.25 1.55
CA GLN A 422 -15.11 -4.54 1.00
C GLN A 422 -14.63 -3.64 -0.16
N LYS A 423 -15.32 -2.52 -0.43
CA LYS A 423 -14.96 -1.58 -1.50
C LYS A 423 -14.95 -0.14 -0.98
N THR A 424 -14.45 0.76 -1.82
CA THR A 424 -14.67 2.20 -1.68
C THR A 424 -16.04 2.56 -2.25
N PRO A 425 -16.70 3.63 -1.79
CA PRO A 425 -17.92 4.13 -2.43
C PRO A 425 -17.64 4.40 -3.91
N ASP A 426 -18.57 3.98 -4.78
CA ASP A 426 -18.46 4.22 -6.23
C ASP A 426 -18.49 5.72 -6.56
N GLN A 427 -18.99 6.53 -5.63
CA GLN A 427 -19.14 7.97 -5.75
C GLN A 427 -18.47 8.67 -4.56
N ALA A 428 -17.57 9.61 -4.85
CA ALA A 428 -16.92 10.48 -3.87
C ALA A 428 -17.85 11.53 -3.19
N PRO A 429 -18.86 12.14 -3.89
CA PRO A 429 -19.67 13.21 -3.32
C PRO A 429 -20.39 12.88 -2.01
N PRO A 430 -21.02 11.69 -1.84
CA PRO A 430 -21.74 11.36 -0.60
C PRO A 430 -20.90 11.43 0.68
N LEU A 431 -19.65 10.93 0.65
CA LEU A 431 -18.76 11.02 1.80
C LEU A 431 -18.38 12.49 2.06
N LEU A 432 -18.03 13.23 1.01
CA LEU A 432 -17.65 14.63 1.13
C LEU A 432 -18.77 15.47 1.74
N GLN A 433 -20.01 15.27 1.28
CA GLN A 433 -21.17 15.96 1.84
C GLN A 433 -21.37 15.63 3.31
N LEU A 434 -21.30 14.34 3.70
CA LEU A 434 -21.38 13.94 5.10
C LEU A 434 -20.30 14.62 5.95
N VAL A 435 -19.05 14.67 5.46
CA VAL A 435 -17.95 15.35 6.15
C VAL A 435 -18.27 16.83 6.37
N LEU A 436 -18.72 17.55 5.33
CA LEU A 436 -19.05 18.97 5.43
C LEU A 436 -20.21 19.23 6.40
N GLU A 437 -21.25 18.39 6.38
CA GLU A 437 -22.39 18.49 7.28
C GLU A 437 -22.00 18.19 8.74
N VAL A 438 -21.14 17.20 8.98
CA VAL A 438 -20.63 16.92 10.32
C VAL A 438 -19.76 18.08 10.82
N GLU A 439 -18.92 18.68 9.98
CA GLU A 439 -18.12 19.84 10.35
C GLU A 439 -18.98 21.06 10.73
N GLU A 440 -20.06 21.31 10.00
CA GLU A 440 -21.04 22.34 10.37
C GLU A 440 -21.75 22.00 11.71
N ALA A 441 -22.11 20.73 11.90
CA ALA A 441 -22.70 20.25 13.15
C ALA A 441 -21.73 20.39 14.34
N MET A 442 -20.43 20.19 14.13
CA MET A 442 -19.39 20.40 15.15
C MET A 442 -19.29 21.87 15.54
N GLN A 443 -19.30 22.79 14.56
CA GLN A 443 -19.22 24.23 14.83
C GLN A 443 -20.44 24.78 15.59
N SER A 444 -21.61 24.17 15.37
CA SER A 444 -22.87 24.52 16.03
C SER A 444 -23.11 23.80 17.36
N ALA A 445 -22.25 22.85 17.74
CA ALA A 445 -22.41 22.11 18.99
C ALA A 445 -22.14 22.98 20.22
N GLU A 446 -22.90 22.74 21.29
CA GLU A 446 -22.72 23.43 22.58
C GLU A 446 -21.35 23.08 23.21
N GLU A 447 -20.95 21.81 23.10
CA GLU A 447 -19.71 21.25 23.63
C GLU A 447 -18.57 21.36 22.60
N LYS A 448 -17.96 22.55 22.49
CA LYS A 448 -16.97 22.86 21.44
C LYS A 448 -15.69 22.01 21.46
N ASN A 449 -15.31 21.46 22.61
CA ASN A 449 -14.06 20.71 22.79
C ASN A 449 -14.29 19.21 22.96
N ALA A 450 -15.51 18.72 22.75
CA ALA A 450 -15.83 17.31 22.92
C ALA A 450 -15.58 16.53 21.61
N PRO A 451 -14.98 15.32 21.68
CA PRO A 451 -14.64 14.55 20.51
C PRO A 451 -15.86 14.04 19.75
N VAL A 452 -15.77 14.06 18.42
CA VAL A 452 -16.70 13.31 17.55
C VAL A 452 -16.31 11.85 17.53
N ILE A 453 -17.25 10.97 17.86
CA ILE A 453 -17.02 9.52 17.79
C ILE A 453 -17.25 9.06 16.37
N VAL A 454 -16.25 8.41 15.76
CA VAL A 454 -16.35 7.85 14.41
C VAL A 454 -16.07 6.35 14.50
N HIS A 455 -16.98 5.53 13.95
CA HIS A 455 -16.79 4.08 13.95
C HIS A 455 -17.27 3.44 12.65
N CYS A 456 -16.72 2.25 12.39
CA CYS A 456 -17.19 1.33 11.36
C CYS A 456 -17.27 -0.06 12.00
N SER A 457 -16.75 -1.11 11.36
CA SER A 457 -16.63 -2.44 12.00
C SER A 457 -15.38 -2.52 12.88
N ALA A 458 -14.18 -2.40 12.29
CA ALA A 458 -12.90 -2.46 13.01
C ALA A 458 -12.46 -1.11 13.60
N GLY A 459 -13.07 -0.01 13.15
CA GLY A 459 -12.72 1.34 13.59
C GLY A 459 -11.41 1.87 13.01
N ILE A 460 -10.99 1.41 11.82
CA ILE A 460 -9.70 1.80 11.22
C ILE A 460 -9.79 2.15 9.71
N GLY A 461 -10.50 1.36 8.90
CA GLY A 461 -10.57 1.55 7.44
C GLY A 461 -11.44 2.75 7.05
N ARG A 462 -12.77 2.55 7.01
CA ARG A 462 -13.74 3.60 6.67
C ARG A 462 -13.69 4.78 7.64
N THR A 463 -13.49 4.49 8.93
CA THR A 463 -13.23 5.48 9.98
C THR A 463 -12.02 6.35 9.64
N GLY A 464 -10.92 5.74 9.21
CA GLY A 464 -9.72 6.45 8.77
C GLY A 464 -9.96 7.32 7.55
N CYS A 465 -10.70 6.82 6.55
CA CYS A 465 -11.07 7.63 5.38
C CYS A 465 -11.85 8.87 5.76
N PHE A 466 -12.89 8.74 6.60
CA PHE A 466 -13.71 9.87 7.02
C PHE A 466 -12.89 10.93 7.77
N ILE A 467 -12.11 10.52 8.77
CA ILE A 467 -11.30 11.46 9.56
C ILE A 467 -10.23 12.10 8.67
N ALA A 468 -9.55 11.33 7.82
CA ALA A 468 -8.57 11.87 6.89
C ALA A 468 -9.18 12.91 5.94
N THR A 469 -10.34 12.61 5.34
CA THR A 469 -11.05 13.55 4.48
C THR A 469 -11.41 14.83 5.23
N SER A 470 -11.96 14.73 6.45
CA SER A 470 -12.27 15.92 7.28
C SER A 470 -11.03 16.78 7.55
N VAL A 471 -9.93 16.18 8.01
CA VAL A 471 -8.67 16.89 8.29
C VAL A 471 -8.11 17.54 7.03
N CYS A 472 -8.10 16.82 5.91
CA CYS A 472 -7.62 17.31 4.64
C CYS A 472 -8.53 18.41 4.05
N CYS A 473 -9.85 18.34 4.25
CA CYS A 473 -10.77 19.41 3.87
C CYS A 473 -10.46 20.72 4.62
N LYS A 474 -10.20 20.64 5.94
CA LYS A 474 -9.76 21.80 6.72
C LYS A 474 -8.43 22.36 6.20
N GLN A 475 -7.45 21.50 5.98
CA GLN A 475 -6.14 21.91 5.46
C GLN A 475 -6.25 22.60 4.10
N LEU A 476 -6.96 21.99 3.14
CA LEU A 476 -7.10 22.55 1.80
C LEU A 476 -7.85 23.88 1.82
N LYS A 477 -8.89 24.00 2.64
CA LYS A 477 -9.66 25.25 2.80
C LYS A 477 -8.85 26.36 3.47
N SER A 478 -7.98 26.03 4.43
CA SER A 478 -7.20 27.00 5.20
C SER A 478 -5.90 27.40 4.54
N GLU A 479 -5.22 26.48 3.86
CA GLU A 479 -3.85 26.68 3.35
C GLU A 479 -3.74 26.61 1.83
N GLY A 480 -4.76 26.11 1.12
CA GLY A 480 -4.70 25.88 -0.33
C GLY A 480 -3.79 24.71 -0.76
N ILE A 481 -3.29 23.94 0.21
CA ILE A 481 -2.49 22.74 0.02
C ILE A 481 -3.06 21.58 0.84
N VAL A 482 -2.68 20.34 0.50
CA VAL A 482 -3.08 19.16 1.26
C VAL A 482 -1.93 18.17 1.38
N ASP A 483 -1.78 17.53 2.53
CA ASP A 483 -0.79 16.48 2.76
C ASP A 483 -1.47 15.20 3.27
N ILE A 484 -1.96 14.39 2.33
CA ILE A 484 -2.69 13.15 2.64
C ILE A 484 -1.76 12.10 3.25
N LEU A 485 -0.48 12.08 2.85
CA LEU A 485 0.54 11.17 3.40
C LEU A 485 0.77 11.50 4.88
N ARG A 486 0.99 12.77 5.21
CA ARG A 486 1.18 13.22 6.60
C ARG A 486 -0.03 12.95 7.45
N THR A 487 -1.23 13.27 6.96
CA THR A 487 -2.48 12.98 7.67
C THR A 487 -2.61 11.48 7.94
N THR A 488 -2.34 10.63 6.95
CA THR A 488 -2.40 9.17 7.14
C THR A 488 -1.39 8.68 8.17
N CYS A 489 -0.15 9.20 8.14
CA CYS A 489 0.87 8.87 9.12
C CYS A 489 0.46 9.27 10.54
N GLN A 490 -0.08 10.47 10.71
CA GLN A 490 -0.62 10.97 11.97
C GLN A 490 -1.74 10.07 12.51
N LEU A 491 -2.70 9.71 11.65
CA LEU A 491 -3.80 8.83 12.04
C LEU A 491 -3.28 7.47 12.50
N ARG A 492 -2.25 6.92 11.83
CA ARG A 492 -1.64 5.65 12.22
C ARG A 492 -0.81 5.75 13.50
N LEU A 493 -0.22 6.90 13.81
CA LEU A 493 0.37 7.14 15.13
C LEU A 493 -0.71 7.06 16.22
N ASP A 494 -1.85 7.70 16.00
CA ASP A 494 -2.95 7.75 16.98
C ASP A 494 -3.68 6.42 17.13
N ARG A 495 -3.93 5.72 16.02
CA ARG A 495 -4.55 4.38 15.98
C ARG A 495 -3.98 3.55 14.83
N GLY A 496 -3.40 2.41 15.15
CA GLY A 496 -2.77 1.50 14.21
C GLY A 496 -3.75 1.02 13.14
N GLY A 497 -3.31 1.07 11.88
CA GLY A 497 -4.01 0.57 10.71
C GLY A 497 -5.09 1.49 10.13
N MET A 498 -5.15 2.75 10.58
CA MET A 498 -6.02 3.76 9.96
C MET A 498 -5.75 3.87 8.45
N ILE A 499 -6.82 3.85 7.66
CA ILE A 499 -6.81 3.62 6.20
C ILE A 499 -6.14 2.27 5.88
N GLN A 500 -6.97 1.25 5.73
CA GLN A 500 -6.53 -0.14 5.78
C GLN A 500 -6.07 -0.68 4.42
N THR A 501 -6.63 -0.17 3.32
CA THR A 501 -6.32 -0.66 1.96
C THR A 501 -5.83 0.45 1.05
N CYS A 502 -5.15 0.07 -0.03
CA CYS A 502 -4.69 1.01 -1.05
C CYS A 502 -5.85 1.73 -1.73
N GLU A 503 -6.95 1.01 -1.98
CA GLU A 503 -8.15 1.57 -2.62
C GLU A 503 -8.74 2.67 -1.74
N GLN A 504 -8.79 2.47 -0.42
CA GLN A 504 -9.21 3.49 0.54
C GLN A 504 -8.32 4.73 0.50
N TYR A 505 -7.01 4.55 0.40
CA TYR A 505 -6.05 5.66 0.28
C TYR A 505 -6.22 6.43 -1.04
N GLN A 506 -6.41 5.72 -2.15
CA GLN A 506 -6.74 6.31 -3.45
C GLN A 506 -8.08 7.03 -3.41
N PHE A 507 -9.08 6.48 -2.73
CA PHE A 507 -10.39 7.10 -2.59
C PHE A 507 -10.31 8.43 -1.84
N VAL A 508 -9.52 8.54 -0.78
CA VAL A 508 -9.26 9.83 -0.11
C VAL A 508 -8.67 10.85 -1.10
N HIS A 509 -7.72 10.46 -1.96
CA HIS A 509 -7.18 11.35 -2.99
C HIS A 509 -8.25 11.79 -4.00
N HIS A 510 -9.13 10.88 -4.45
CA HIS A 510 -10.23 11.23 -5.35
C HIS A 510 -11.23 12.21 -4.71
N VAL A 511 -11.60 11.97 -3.45
CA VAL A 511 -12.49 12.87 -2.69
C VAL A 511 -11.86 14.24 -2.52
N MET A 512 -10.58 14.29 -2.15
CA MET A 512 -9.87 15.57 -1.99
C MET A 512 -9.69 16.30 -3.32
N SER A 513 -9.43 15.58 -4.42
CA SER A 513 -9.38 16.17 -5.76
C SER A 513 -10.72 16.77 -6.19
N LEU A 514 -11.84 16.10 -5.86
CA LEU A 514 -13.18 16.63 -6.08
C LEU A 514 -13.42 17.91 -5.25
N TYR A 515 -13.04 17.89 -3.98
CA TYR A 515 -13.22 19.04 -3.08
C TYR A 515 -12.41 20.26 -3.54
N GLY A 516 -11.16 20.06 -3.96
CA GLY A 516 -10.33 21.14 -4.53
C GLY A 516 -11.00 21.82 -5.72
N LYS A 517 -11.53 21.03 -6.66
CA LYS A 517 -12.27 21.55 -7.83
C LYS A 517 -13.53 22.33 -7.44
N GLN A 518 -14.22 21.91 -6.37
CA GLN A 518 -15.41 22.63 -5.88
C GLN A 518 -15.02 23.98 -5.26
N LEU A 519 -13.93 24.04 -4.49
CA LEU A 519 -13.42 25.29 -3.92
C LEU A 519 -13.00 26.29 -5.00
N SER A 520 -12.29 25.83 -6.03
CA SER A 520 -11.80 26.71 -7.11
C SER A 520 -12.95 27.29 -7.93
N ARG A 521 -13.99 26.50 -8.21
CA ARG A 521 -15.21 27.01 -8.86
C ARG A 521 -15.92 28.06 -8.01
N ALA A 522 -16.04 27.82 -6.70
CA ALA A 522 -16.67 28.78 -5.78
C ALA A 522 -15.85 30.06 -5.57
N ALA A 523 -14.56 30.07 -5.94
CA ALA A 523 -13.72 31.28 -5.90
C ALA A 523 -13.77 32.08 -7.22
N GLU A 524 -14.17 31.44 -8.33
CA GLU A 524 -14.36 32.08 -9.64
C GLU A 524 -15.75 32.75 -9.79
N GLU A 525 -16.75 32.28 -9.04
CA GLU A 525 -18.10 32.85 -8.91
C GLU A 525 -18.15 34.01 -7.91
#